data_AF-A0A1Q8LM28-F1
#
_entry.id   AF-A0A1Q8LM28-F1
#
_cell.length_a   1.000
_cell.length_b   1.000
_cell.length_c   1.000
_cell.angle_alpha   90.00
_cell.angle_beta   90.00
_cell.angle_gamma   90.00
#
_symmetry.space_group_name_H-M   'P 1'
#
loop_
_entity.id
_entity.type
_entity.pdbx_description
1 polymer ?
#
loop_
_entity_poly.entity_id
_entity_poly.type
_entity_poly.pdbx_seq_one_letter_code
_entity_poly.pdbx_strand_id
1 'polypeptide(L)'
;MECAEALFLERGLQAVSVEDVCRAAGVSRPVFYDHFDSLTGAYIACVRRIRVEFQEMVVAEMAGTETAELSVLFQVAGEAFFSLIEQDPRRWALFYGFPGLYGEAAEQLESLREDSVQVIAALISARRPELSEADVMVAAQMISGGGEQLGRWWLRHRGEASRDDVIGAYRRYTSAALHSM
;
A
#
# COMPACT_ATOMS: atom_id res chain seq x y z
N MET A 1 4.76 -18.50 -1.95
CA MET A 1 4.22 -17.20 -1.50
C MET A 1 2.92 -16.86 -2.22
N GLU A 2 2.91 -16.89 -3.56
CA GLU A 2 1.72 -16.61 -4.39
C GLU A 2 0.49 -17.44 -3.99
N CYS A 3 0.65 -18.74 -3.70
CA CYS A 3 -0.47 -19.58 -3.25
C CYS A 3 -1.03 -19.14 -1.88
N ALA A 4 -0.18 -18.70 -0.96
CA ALA A 4 -0.61 -18.18 0.35
C ALA A 4 -1.37 -16.86 0.16
N GLU A 5 -0.83 -15.96 -0.65
CA GLU A 5 -1.48 -14.70 -1.01
C GLU A 5 -2.87 -14.93 -1.61
N ALA A 6 -2.98 -15.81 -2.62
CA ALA A 6 -4.26 -16.13 -3.25
C ALA A 6 -5.30 -16.66 -2.23
N LEU A 7 -4.87 -17.51 -1.29
CA LEU A 7 -5.75 -18.01 -0.22
C LEU A 7 -6.18 -16.90 0.75
N PHE A 8 -5.25 -16.02 1.15
CA PHE A 8 -5.58 -14.88 2.02
C PHE A 8 -6.52 -13.90 1.32
N LEU A 9 -6.35 -13.68 0.02
CA LEU A 9 -7.23 -12.85 -0.80
C LEU A 9 -8.63 -13.41 -0.96
N GLU A 10 -8.74 -14.74 -1.08
CA GLU A 10 -10.03 -15.42 -1.28
C GLU A 10 -10.80 -15.58 0.04
N ARG A 11 -10.11 -15.95 1.12
CA ARG A 11 -10.75 -16.45 2.35
C ARG A 11 -10.50 -15.58 3.58
N GLY A 12 -9.50 -14.71 3.53
CA GLY A 12 -9.01 -13.96 4.68
C GLY A 12 -8.15 -14.81 5.62
N LEU A 13 -7.30 -14.16 6.41
CA LEU A 13 -6.33 -14.83 7.30
C LEU A 13 -6.98 -15.82 8.28
N GLN A 14 -8.14 -15.48 8.84
CA GLN A 14 -8.83 -16.29 9.86
C GLN A 14 -9.37 -17.63 9.33
N ALA A 15 -9.56 -17.75 8.01
CA ALA A 15 -10.14 -18.94 7.38
C ALA A 15 -9.09 -19.77 6.59
N VAL A 16 -7.81 -19.45 6.73
CA VAL A 16 -6.69 -20.18 6.11
C VAL A 16 -5.91 -20.91 7.19
N SER A 17 -5.42 -22.11 6.88
CA SER A 17 -4.50 -22.88 7.71
C SER A 17 -3.13 -23.07 7.03
N VAL A 18 -2.12 -23.48 7.80
CA VAL A 18 -0.81 -23.86 7.25
C VAL A 18 -0.97 -25.03 6.27
N GLU A 19 -1.87 -25.98 6.58
CA GLU A 19 -2.22 -27.11 5.72
C GLU A 19 -2.81 -26.66 4.38
N ASP A 20 -3.67 -25.64 4.37
CA ASP A 20 -4.21 -25.09 3.14
C ASP A 20 -3.11 -24.52 2.25
N VAL A 21 -2.20 -23.75 2.83
CA VAL A 21 -1.06 -23.17 2.11
C VAL A 21 -0.14 -24.27 1.57
N CYS A 22 0.22 -25.25 2.41
CA CYS A 22 1.07 -26.38 2.02
C CYS A 22 0.45 -27.16 0.85
N ARG A 23 -0.85 -27.47 0.96
CA ARG A 23 -1.61 -28.19 -0.07
C ARG A 23 -1.70 -27.39 -1.38
N ALA A 24 -1.98 -26.10 -1.30
CA ALA A 24 -2.05 -25.24 -2.48
C ALA A 24 -0.69 -25.08 -3.18
N ALA A 25 0.39 -25.02 -2.41
CA ALA A 25 1.76 -24.89 -2.92
C ALA A 25 2.43 -26.23 -3.28
N GLY A 26 1.83 -27.37 -2.95
CA GLY A 26 2.44 -28.69 -3.17
C GLY A 26 3.67 -28.96 -2.31
N VAL A 27 3.76 -28.33 -1.13
CA VAL A 27 4.91 -28.45 -0.21
C VAL A 27 4.51 -29.12 1.11
N SER A 28 5.50 -29.55 1.89
CA SER A 28 5.29 -30.13 3.22
C SER A 28 5.28 -29.05 4.31
N ARG A 29 4.76 -29.39 5.50
CA ARG A 29 4.81 -28.49 6.68
C ARG A 29 6.24 -28.04 7.02
N PRO A 30 7.26 -28.94 7.08
CA PRO A 30 8.64 -28.49 7.31
C PRO A 30 9.11 -27.42 6.31
N VAL A 31 8.82 -27.61 5.01
CA VAL A 31 9.18 -26.62 3.97
C VAL A 31 8.47 -25.29 4.18
N PHE A 32 7.22 -25.29 4.66
CA PHE A 32 6.55 -24.04 5.02
C PHE A 32 7.29 -23.31 6.15
N TYR A 33 7.68 -24.03 7.20
CA TYR A 33 8.37 -23.45 8.35
C TYR A 33 9.83 -23.08 8.08
N ASP A 34 10.44 -23.60 7.01
CA ASP A 34 11.74 -23.10 6.52
C ASP A 34 11.64 -21.66 5.98
N HIS A 35 10.44 -21.22 5.58
CA HIS A 35 10.20 -19.89 5.00
C HIS A 35 9.43 -18.94 5.92
N PHE A 36 8.55 -19.45 6.77
CA PHE A 36 7.66 -18.64 7.60
C PHE A 36 7.54 -19.21 9.01
N ASP A 37 7.78 -18.38 10.02
CA ASP A 37 7.65 -18.80 11.43
C ASP A 37 6.20 -19.15 11.81
N SER A 38 5.23 -18.57 11.12
CA SER A 38 3.80 -18.81 11.35
C SER A 38 2.95 -18.45 10.13
N LEU A 39 1.67 -18.81 10.16
CA LEU A 39 0.71 -18.38 9.14
C LEU A 39 0.57 -16.85 9.10
N THR A 40 0.57 -16.20 10.26
CA THR A 40 0.58 -14.73 10.36
C THR A 40 1.87 -14.15 9.78
N GLY A 41 3.02 -14.79 10.01
CA GLY A 41 4.29 -14.42 9.38
C GLY A 41 4.22 -14.51 7.85
N ALA A 42 3.62 -15.58 7.31
CA ALA A 42 3.37 -15.71 5.88
C ALA A 42 2.45 -14.60 5.33
N TYR A 43 1.40 -14.23 6.09
CA TYR A 43 0.52 -13.12 5.74
C TYR A 43 1.27 -11.79 5.67
N ILE A 44 2.06 -11.47 6.70
CA ILE A 44 2.85 -10.23 6.76
C ILE A 44 3.89 -10.19 5.62
N ALA A 45 4.51 -11.33 5.30
CA ALA A 45 5.40 -11.44 4.15
C ALA A 45 4.69 -11.15 2.82
N CYS A 46 3.45 -11.62 2.64
CA CYS A 46 2.65 -11.28 1.46
C CYS A 46 2.31 -9.78 1.42
N VAL A 47 1.89 -9.17 2.54
CA VAL A 47 1.62 -7.72 2.61
C VAL A 47 2.86 -6.90 2.26
N ARG A 48 4.01 -7.26 2.83
CA ARG A 48 5.30 -6.62 2.53
C ARG A 48 5.61 -6.70 1.04
N ARG A 49 5.47 -7.87 0.43
CA ARG A 49 5.72 -8.07 -1.00
C ARG A 49 4.85 -7.15 -1.86
N ILE A 50 3.54 -7.14 -1.63
CA ILE A 50 2.60 -6.31 -2.39
C ILE A 50 2.95 -4.82 -2.23
N ARG A 51 3.32 -4.39 -1.02
CA ARG A 51 3.76 -3.00 -0.76
C ARG A 51 5.02 -2.62 -1.52
N VAL A 52 6.04 -3.49 -1.50
CA VAL A 52 7.29 -3.28 -2.24
C VAL A 52 7.04 -3.22 -3.74
N GLU A 53 6.28 -4.17 -4.29
CA GLU A 53 5.94 -4.20 -5.72
C GLU A 53 5.18 -2.94 -6.15
N PHE A 54 4.24 -2.47 -5.33
CA PHE A 54 3.52 -1.22 -5.59
C PHE A 54 4.47 -0.01 -5.57
N GLN A 55 5.34 0.06 -4.56
CA GLN A 55 6.31 1.14 -4.42
C GLN A 55 7.30 1.17 -5.59
N GLU A 56 7.85 0.02 -5.98
CA GLU A 56 8.76 -0.12 -7.11
C GLU A 56 8.10 0.32 -8.42
N MET A 57 6.83 -0.07 -8.64
CA MET A 57 6.04 0.36 -9.79
C MET A 57 5.85 1.88 -9.81
N VAL A 58 5.45 2.49 -8.69
CA VAL A 58 5.29 3.95 -8.60
C VAL A 58 6.61 4.67 -8.84
N VAL A 59 7.71 4.20 -8.24
CA VAL A 59 9.05 4.80 -8.42
C VAL A 59 9.51 4.70 -9.88
N ALA A 60 9.27 3.56 -10.55
CA ALA A 60 9.60 3.38 -11.95
C ALA A 60 8.83 4.34 -12.86
N GLU A 61 7.52 4.48 -12.65
CA GLU A 61 6.67 5.44 -13.38
C GLU A 61 7.12 6.89 -13.15
N MET A 62 7.44 7.24 -11.90
CA MET A 62 7.97 8.58 -11.58
C MET A 62 9.33 8.86 -12.23
N ALA A 63 10.21 7.86 -12.31
CA ALA A 63 11.52 8.01 -12.95
C ALA A 63 11.41 8.26 -14.47
N GLY A 64 10.34 7.80 -15.10
CA GLY A 64 10.01 8.11 -16.51
C GLY A 64 9.42 9.51 -16.72
N THR A 65 9.11 10.24 -15.65
CA THR A 65 8.50 11.56 -15.73
C THR A 65 9.57 12.67 -15.62
N GLU A 66 9.69 13.52 -16.64
CA GLU A 66 10.72 14.59 -16.70
C GLU A 66 10.44 15.82 -15.80
N THR A 67 9.50 15.74 -14.85
CA THR A 67 9.09 16.88 -14.02
C THR A 67 9.44 16.73 -12.54
N ALA A 68 9.82 17.84 -11.92
CA ALA A 68 9.97 17.95 -10.47
C ALA A 68 8.67 18.37 -9.78
N GLU A 69 7.61 18.69 -10.52
CA GLU A 69 6.35 19.14 -9.95
C GLU A 69 5.64 18.02 -9.17
N LEU A 70 5.50 18.23 -7.86
CA LEU A 70 4.83 17.27 -6.96
C LEU A 70 3.39 16.96 -7.38
N SER A 71 2.68 17.92 -7.98
CA SER A 71 1.32 17.72 -8.47
C SER A 71 1.25 16.62 -9.55
N VAL A 72 2.23 16.56 -10.45
CA VAL A 72 2.32 15.52 -11.49
C VAL A 72 2.72 14.19 -10.86
N LEU A 73 3.60 14.20 -9.86
CA LEU A 73 3.98 12.97 -9.17
C LEU A 73 2.81 12.38 -8.36
N PHE A 74 1.97 13.22 -7.77
CA PHE A 74 0.73 12.76 -7.14
C PHE A 74 -0.30 12.25 -8.15
N GLN A 75 -0.30 12.79 -9.37
CA GLN A 75 -1.09 12.22 -10.47
C GLN A 75 -0.60 10.81 -10.80
N VAL A 76 0.70 10.62 -11.03
CA VAL A 76 1.31 9.32 -11.34
C VAL A 76 1.08 8.30 -10.22
N ALA A 77 1.35 8.69 -8.97
CA ALA A 77 1.11 7.82 -7.81
C ALA A 77 -0.39 7.49 -7.66
N GLY A 78 -1.27 8.45 -7.90
CA GLY A 78 -2.72 8.25 -7.88
C GLY A 78 -3.17 7.28 -8.97
N GLU A 79 -2.71 7.45 -10.20
CA GLU A 79 -3.00 6.55 -11.31
C GLU A 79 -2.58 5.11 -11.02
N ALA A 80 -1.36 4.93 -10.52
CA ALA A 80 -0.85 3.63 -10.06
C ALA A 80 -1.73 3.04 -8.95
N PHE A 81 -2.02 3.83 -7.91
CA PHE A 81 -2.77 3.40 -6.74
C PHE A 81 -4.21 3.00 -7.08
N PHE A 82 -4.94 3.87 -7.78
CA PHE A 82 -6.34 3.63 -8.12
C PHE A 82 -6.49 2.61 -9.26
N SER A 83 -5.50 2.45 -10.14
CA SER A 83 -5.50 1.35 -11.11
C SER A 83 -5.29 -0.01 -10.44
N LEU A 84 -4.41 -0.10 -9.44
CA LEU A 84 -4.27 -1.32 -8.64
C LEU A 84 -5.60 -1.70 -7.98
N ILE A 85 -6.28 -0.71 -7.38
CA ILE A 85 -7.60 -0.91 -6.76
C ILE A 85 -8.61 -1.41 -7.80
N GLU A 86 -8.63 -0.85 -9.01
CA GLU A 86 -9.54 -1.23 -10.10
C GLU A 86 -9.29 -2.64 -10.64
N GLN A 87 -8.03 -2.99 -10.88
CA GLN A 87 -7.65 -4.26 -11.50
C GLN A 87 -7.69 -5.42 -10.51
N ASP A 88 -7.28 -5.19 -9.26
CA ASP A 88 -7.29 -6.22 -8.21
C ASP A 88 -7.76 -5.66 -6.85
N PRO A 89 -9.08 -5.45 -6.68
CA PRO A 89 -9.67 -4.97 -5.43
C PRO A 89 -9.30 -5.79 -4.20
N ARG A 90 -9.07 -7.10 -4.39
CA ARG A 90 -8.74 -8.03 -3.31
C ARG A 90 -7.30 -7.79 -2.87
N ARG A 91 -6.36 -7.64 -3.82
CA ARG A 91 -4.94 -7.40 -3.52
C ARG A 91 -4.72 -6.08 -2.78
N TRP A 92 -5.54 -5.08 -3.07
CA TRP A 92 -5.60 -3.87 -2.26
C TRP A 92 -6.05 -4.14 -0.81
N ALA A 93 -6.96 -5.08 -0.55
CA ALA A 93 -7.48 -5.32 0.81
C ALA A 93 -6.41 -5.87 1.75
N LEU A 94 -5.42 -6.59 1.21
CA LEU A 94 -4.23 -7.01 1.96
C LEU A 94 -3.30 -5.83 2.30
N PHE A 95 -3.27 -4.80 1.47
CA PHE A 95 -2.37 -3.65 1.62
C PHE A 95 -2.54 -2.98 2.99
N TYR A 96 -3.77 -2.85 3.48
CA TYR A 96 -4.10 -2.12 4.70
C TYR A 96 -4.55 -2.99 5.87
N GLY A 97 -4.15 -4.26 5.83
CA GLY A 97 -4.24 -5.17 6.97
C GLY A 97 -5.63 -5.72 7.25
N PHE A 98 -5.64 -6.87 7.92
CA PHE A 98 -6.86 -7.50 8.41
C PHE A 98 -7.25 -6.86 9.76
N PRO A 99 -8.46 -6.30 9.91
CA PRO A 99 -8.94 -5.84 11.22
C PRO A 99 -8.95 -6.99 12.23
N GLY A 100 -8.27 -6.84 13.36
CA GLY A 100 -8.26 -7.85 14.43
C GLY A 100 -6.95 -8.62 14.60
N LEU A 101 -5.85 -8.20 13.96
CA LEU A 101 -4.50 -8.55 14.41
C LEU A 101 -4.08 -7.66 15.58
N TYR A 102 -3.37 -8.23 16.55
CA TYR A 102 -2.90 -7.55 17.76
C TYR A 102 -1.46 -7.95 18.10
N GLY A 103 -0.81 -7.19 18.97
CA GLY A 103 0.57 -7.44 19.41
C GLY A 103 1.58 -7.29 18.27
N GLU A 104 2.63 -8.12 18.28
CA GLU A 104 3.75 -8.05 17.34
C GLU A 104 3.34 -8.03 15.87
N ALA A 105 2.31 -8.79 15.49
CA ALA A 105 1.82 -8.79 14.11
C ALA A 105 1.23 -7.44 13.68
N ALA A 106 0.55 -6.74 14.60
CA ALA A 106 0.02 -5.41 14.34
C ALA A 106 1.16 -4.38 14.25
N GLU A 107 2.16 -4.49 15.12
CA GLU A 107 3.38 -3.65 15.10
C GLU A 107 4.16 -3.83 13.79
N GLN A 108 4.30 -5.07 13.30
CA GLN A 108 4.95 -5.35 12.02
C GLN A 108 4.18 -4.76 10.83
N LEU A 109 2.84 -4.80 10.84
CA LEU A 109 2.03 -4.16 9.80
C LEU A 109 2.13 -2.63 9.86
N GLU A 110 2.18 -2.06 11.05
CA GLU A 110 2.38 -0.61 11.22
C GLU A 110 3.77 -0.18 10.74
N SER A 111 4.82 -0.95 11.04
CA SER A 111 6.17 -0.69 10.53
C SER A 111 6.22 -0.70 8.99
N LEU A 112 5.49 -1.60 8.32
CA LEU A 112 5.38 -1.58 6.85
C LEU A 112 4.64 -0.33 6.33
N ARG A 113 3.70 0.22 7.12
CA ARG A 113 3.03 1.48 6.80
C ARG A 113 3.99 2.65 6.97
N GLU A 114 4.78 2.66 8.05
CA GLU A 114 5.83 3.65 8.30
C GLU A 114 6.88 3.67 7.20
N ASP A 115 7.34 2.51 6.71
CA ASP A 115 8.26 2.41 5.57
C ASP A 115 7.70 3.12 4.32
N SER A 116 6.40 2.93 4.05
CA SER A 116 5.72 3.59 2.92
C SER A 116 5.65 5.11 3.11
N VAL A 117 5.44 5.57 4.36
CA VAL A 117 5.45 7.01 4.70
C VAL A 117 6.85 7.60 4.52
N GLN A 118 7.90 6.90 4.92
CA GLN A 118 9.29 7.37 4.75
C GLN A 118 9.65 7.56 3.27
N VAL A 119 9.13 6.72 2.38
CA VAL A 119 9.33 6.86 0.94
C VAL A 119 8.65 8.11 0.40
N ILE A 120 7.42 8.39 0.85
CA ILE A 120 6.71 9.63 0.50
C ILE A 120 7.46 10.86 1.05
N ALA A 121 7.93 10.79 2.29
CA ALA A 121 8.73 11.85 2.92
C ALA A 121 10.01 12.15 2.12
N ALA A 122 10.77 11.12 1.75
CA ALA A 122 11.96 11.26 0.92
C ALA A 122 11.66 11.91 -0.44
N LEU A 123 10.54 11.56 -1.07
CA LEU A 123 10.10 12.15 -2.33
C LEU A 123 9.82 13.66 -2.19
N ILE A 124 9.14 14.05 -1.11
CA ILE A 124 8.80 15.45 -0.80
C ILE A 124 10.09 16.23 -0.49
N SER A 125 10.93 15.75 0.44
CA SER A 125 12.19 16.41 0.82
C SER A 125 13.10 16.68 -0.38
N ALA A 126 13.18 15.75 -1.33
CA ALA A 126 14.00 15.90 -2.52
C ALA A 126 13.55 17.05 -3.45
N ARG A 127 12.28 17.47 -3.36
CA ARG A 127 11.67 18.48 -4.25
C ARG A 127 11.26 19.76 -3.54
N ARG A 128 11.12 19.71 -2.23
CA ARG A 128 10.79 20.83 -1.34
C ARG A 128 11.83 20.93 -0.21
N PRO A 129 13.12 21.13 -0.53
CA PRO A 129 14.19 21.16 0.47
C PRO A 129 14.07 22.33 1.47
N GLU A 130 13.19 23.30 1.21
CA GLU A 130 12.88 24.40 2.11
C GLU A 130 11.93 24.03 3.25
N LEU A 131 11.22 22.89 3.15
CA LEU A 131 10.32 22.43 4.21
C LEU A 131 11.11 21.82 5.38
N SER A 132 10.59 22.00 6.60
CA SER A 132 11.16 21.35 7.77
C SER A 132 10.90 19.83 7.73
N GLU A 133 11.74 19.05 8.43
CA GLU A 133 11.53 17.60 8.58
C GLU A 133 10.14 17.26 9.16
N ALA A 134 9.67 18.08 10.12
CA ALA A 134 8.36 17.92 10.71
C ALA A 134 7.24 18.16 9.69
N ASP A 135 7.35 19.20 8.87
CA ASP A 135 6.37 19.52 7.81
C ASP A 135 6.30 18.42 6.76
N VAL A 136 7.47 17.92 6.33
CA VAL A 136 7.56 16.79 5.40
C VAL A 136 6.87 15.56 5.97
N MET A 137 7.13 15.23 7.23
CA MET A 137 6.55 14.05 7.87
C MET A 137 5.03 14.17 8.02
N VAL A 138 4.54 15.34 8.44
CA VAL A 138 3.10 15.63 8.52
C VAL A 138 2.43 15.48 7.16
N ALA A 139 3.04 16.04 6.11
CA ALA A 139 2.53 15.91 4.75
C ALA A 139 2.51 14.44 4.29
N ALA A 140 3.61 13.70 4.52
CA ALA A 140 3.71 12.29 4.13
C ALA A 140 2.66 11.41 4.84
N GLN A 141 2.41 11.64 6.12
CA GLN A 141 1.34 10.96 6.88
C GLN A 141 -0.05 11.26 6.31
N MET A 142 -0.34 12.55 6.04
CA MET A 142 -1.62 12.97 5.47
C MET A 142 -1.86 12.41 4.07
N ILE A 143 -0.82 12.37 3.24
CA ILE A 143 -0.86 11.78 1.88
C ILE A 143 -1.13 10.28 1.97
N SER A 144 -0.34 9.54 2.77
CA SER A 144 -0.48 8.09 2.95
C SER A 144 -1.87 7.71 3.48
N GLY A 145 -2.30 8.34 4.58
CA GLY A 145 -3.60 8.07 5.20
C GLY A 145 -4.79 8.55 4.37
N GLY A 146 -4.68 9.71 3.72
CA GLY A 146 -5.70 10.23 2.81
C GLY A 146 -5.90 9.33 1.59
N GLY A 147 -4.81 8.85 0.99
CA GLY A 147 -4.84 7.89 -0.11
C GLY A 147 -5.49 6.58 0.31
N GLU A 148 -5.09 6.02 1.46
CA GLU A 148 -5.73 4.84 2.05
C GLU A 148 -7.23 5.02 2.18
N GLN A 149 -7.65 6.06 2.91
CA GLN A 149 -9.05 6.28 3.25
C GLN A 149 -9.90 6.51 2.00
N LEU A 150 -9.38 7.25 1.02
CA LEU A 150 -10.05 7.47 -0.26
C LEU A 150 -10.17 6.19 -1.07
N GLY A 151 -9.12 5.35 -1.10
CA GLY A 151 -9.17 4.02 -1.72
C GLY A 151 -10.22 3.09 -1.05
N ARG A 152 -10.27 3.07 0.28
CA ARG A 152 -11.27 2.32 1.07
C ARG A 152 -12.69 2.74 0.72
N TRP A 153 -12.92 4.04 0.56
CA TRP A 153 -14.21 4.59 0.18
C TRP A 153 -14.56 4.22 -1.26
N TRP A 154 -13.68 4.49 -2.21
CA TRP A 154 -13.96 4.32 -3.64
C TRP A 154 -14.29 2.87 -4.02
N LEU A 155 -13.64 1.89 -3.36
CA LEU A 155 -13.96 0.46 -3.52
C LEU A 155 -15.44 0.10 -3.34
N ARG A 156 -16.13 0.82 -2.45
CA ARG A 156 -17.56 0.61 -2.15
C ARG A 156 -18.49 1.53 -2.94
N HIS A 157 -17.95 2.54 -3.63
CA HIS A 157 -18.73 3.64 -4.22
C HIS A 157 -18.30 3.93 -5.67
N ARG A 158 -17.88 2.92 -6.44
CA ARG A 158 -17.42 3.09 -7.83
C ARG A 158 -18.49 3.64 -8.78
N GLY A 159 -19.76 3.49 -8.45
CA GLY A 159 -20.87 4.07 -9.21
C GLY A 159 -21.09 5.56 -8.95
N GLU A 160 -20.47 6.12 -7.91
CA GLU A 160 -20.68 7.51 -7.47
C GLU A 160 -19.55 8.46 -7.90
N ALA A 161 -18.35 7.93 -8.14
CA ALA A 161 -17.21 8.69 -8.63
C ALA A 161 -16.34 7.84 -9.57
N SER A 162 -15.94 8.43 -10.70
CA SER A 162 -15.00 7.79 -11.62
C SER A 162 -13.60 7.73 -11.02
N ARG A 163 -12.73 6.89 -11.60
CA ARG A 163 -11.31 6.83 -11.23
C ARG A 163 -10.64 8.20 -11.39
N ASP A 164 -10.97 8.92 -12.46
CA ASP A 164 -10.41 10.23 -12.75
C ASP A 164 -10.88 11.30 -11.75
N ASP A 165 -12.12 11.19 -11.26
CA ASP A 165 -12.64 12.08 -10.21
C ASP A 165 -11.85 11.92 -8.91
N VAL A 166 -11.59 10.68 -8.48
CA VAL A 166 -10.86 10.41 -7.22
C VAL A 166 -9.38 10.76 -7.33
N ILE A 167 -8.72 10.46 -8.45
CA ILE A 167 -7.33 10.87 -8.71
C ILE A 167 -7.23 12.39 -8.73
N GLY A 168 -8.13 13.06 -9.46
CA GLY A 168 -8.16 14.51 -9.57
C GLY A 168 -8.37 15.18 -8.21
N ALA A 169 -9.27 14.65 -7.37
CA ALA A 169 -9.48 15.13 -6.01
C ALA A 169 -8.22 14.94 -5.16
N TYR A 170 -7.66 13.72 -5.15
CA TYR A 170 -6.45 13.41 -4.38
C TYR A 170 -5.29 14.34 -4.75
N ARG A 171 -5.02 14.53 -6.04
CA ARG A 171 -3.99 15.46 -6.53
C ARG A 171 -4.23 16.89 -6.05
N ARG A 172 -5.46 17.40 -6.16
CA ARG A 172 -5.79 18.77 -5.74
C ARG A 172 -5.53 18.99 -4.25
N TYR A 173 -5.98 18.08 -3.39
CA TYR A 173 -5.83 18.23 -1.94
C TYR A 173 -4.39 18.08 -1.48
N THR A 174 -3.67 17.08 -1.99
CA THR A 174 -2.25 16.86 -1.65
C THR A 174 -1.36 18.00 -2.16
N SER A 175 -1.61 18.51 -3.37
CA SER A 175 -0.90 19.67 -3.89
C SER A 175 -1.19 20.93 -3.06
N ALA A 176 -2.46 21.22 -2.77
CA ALA A 176 -2.84 22.41 -2.00
C ALA A 176 -2.21 22.41 -0.60
N ALA A 177 -2.22 21.26 0.08
CA ALA A 177 -1.61 21.10 1.40
C ALA A 177 -0.13 21.49 1.39
N LEU A 178 0.63 21.06 0.37
CA LEU A 178 2.05 21.40 0.27
C LEU A 178 2.34 22.83 -0.18
N HIS A 179 1.43 23.49 -0.90
CA HIS A 179 1.61 24.90 -1.27
C HIS A 179 1.38 25.86 -0.09
N SER A 180 0.58 25.45 0.90
CA SER A 180 0.30 26.26 2.09
C SER A 180 1.34 26.14 3.21
N MET A 181 2.33 25.26 3.05
CA MET A 181 3.47 25.06 3.95
C MET A 181 4.70 25.77 3.39
#